data_AF-S8CVQ6-F1
#
_entry.id   AF-S8CVQ6-F1
#
_cell.length_a   1.000
_cell.length_b   1.000
_cell.length_c   1.000
_cell.angle_alpha   90.00
_cell.angle_beta   90.00
_cell.angle_gamma   90.00
#
_symmetry.space_group_name_H-M   'P 1'
#
loop_
_entity.id
_entity.type
_entity.pdbx_description
1 polymer ?
#
loop_
_entity_poly.entity_id
_entity_poly.type
_entity_poly.pdbx_seq_one_letter_code
_entity_poly.pdbx_strand_id
1 'polypeptide(L)'
;EEKLRVVHQRKSKKFVSLDRKGAEAQRVDNTRTLLRSLSTKIDMAIQVVDRISRKINGLRDTELCPQLYDFIHGLTRMWKSMFESHRAQGEAIQVAKELDGTPRLDVIYQLENDLIDWATSFTHWFTAQRRYVQALNNWLLKCLLYIPEEEDTPDGPAPFSPGRLGAPPIFVICHQWSQSLD
;
A
#
# COMPACT_ATOMS: atom_id res chain seq x y z
N GLU A 1 -9.64 -1.03 17.92
CA GLU A 1 -11.08 -1.33 17.88
C GLU A 1 -11.42 -2.61 18.64
N GLU A 2 -10.77 -3.73 18.30
CA GLU A 2 -10.99 -5.03 18.95
C GLU A 2 -10.78 -5.03 20.48
N LYS A 3 -9.72 -4.39 20.97
CA LYS A 3 -9.47 -4.25 22.42
C LYS A 3 -10.61 -3.53 23.18
N LEU A 4 -11.30 -2.57 22.55
CA LEU A 4 -12.43 -1.87 23.17
C LEU A 4 -13.71 -2.72 23.13
N ARG A 5 -13.93 -3.46 22.03
CA ARG A 5 -15.04 -4.43 21.89
C ARG A 5 -14.93 -5.56 22.91
N VAL A 6 -13.74 -6.12 23.10
CA VAL A 6 -13.47 -7.17 24.10
C VAL A 6 -13.71 -6.65 25.54
N VAL A 7 -13.30 -5.42 25.86
CA VAL A 7 -13.54 -4.81 27.16
C VAL A 7 -15.04 -4.55 27.39
N HIS A 8 -15.76 -4.10 26.36
CA HIS A 8 -17.22 -3.92 26.42
C HIS A 8 -17.94 -5.25 26.67
N GLN A 9 -17.60 -6.29 25.90
CA GLN A 9 -18.21 -7.61 26.01
C GLN A 9 -17.95 -8.24 27.39
N ARG A 10 -16.73 -8.11 27.93
CA ARG A 10 -16.40 -8.57 29.29
C ARG A 10 -17.21 -7.83 30.36
N LYS A 11 -17.38 -6.51 30.23
CA LYS A 11 -18.17 -5.72 31.18
C LYS A 11 -19.67 -6.00 31.07
N SER A 12 -20.19 -6.21 29.85
CA SER A 12 -21.59 -6.59 29.61
C SER A 12 -21.93 -7.95 30.24
N LYS A 13 -21.04 -8.94 30.10
CA LYS A 13 -21.19 -10.26 30.77
C LYS A 13 -21.18 -10.14 32.30
N LYS A 14 -20.33 -9.24 32.85
CA LYS A 14 -20.28 -8.98 34.30
C LYS A 14 -21.55 -8.31 34.81
N PHE A 15 -22.14 -7.39 34.03
CA PHE A 15 -23.41 -6.72 34.35
C PHE A 15 -24.57 -7.71 34.41
N VAL A 16 -24.75 -8.56 33.39
CA VAL A 16 -25.78 -9.62 33.37
C VAL A 16 -25.63 -10.56 34.58
N SER A 17 -24.40 -10.85 35.01
CA SER A 17 -24.15 -11.69 36.19
C SER A 17 -24.52 -11.03 37.53
N LEU A 18 -24.47 -9.70 37.62
CA LEU A 18 -24.78 -8.93 38.83
C LEU A 18 -26.28 -8.69 38.96
N ASP A 19 -26.96 -8.44 37.83
CA ASP A 19 -28.41 -8.29 37.74
C ASP A 19 -29.14 -9.59 38.16
N ARG A 20 -28.64 -10.75 37.70
CA ARG A 20 -29.16 -12.08 38.09
C ARG A 20 -28.95 -12.43 39.57
N LYS A 21 -28.05 -11.74 40.28
CA LYS A 21 -27.71 -12.03 41.68
C LYS A 21 -28.42 -11.15 42.70
N GLY A 22 -29.32 -10.25 42.28
CA GLY A 22 -30.09 -9.40 43.19
C GLY A 22 -29.23 -8.40 43.97
N ALA A 23 -28.33 -7.69 43.28
CA ALA A 23 -27.49 -6.65 43.90
C ALA A 23 -28.31 -5.38 44.22
N GLU A 24 -27.89 -4.61 45.25
CA GLU A 24 -28.53 -3.34 45.66
C GLU A 24 -28.81 -2.41 44.46
N ALA A 25 -30.00 -1.82 44.43
CA ALA A 25 -30.49 -0.99 43.31
C ALA A 25 -29.51 0.11 42.90
N GLN A 26 -28.80 0.71 43.86
CA GLN A 26 -27.79 1.74 43.62
C GLN A 26 -26.55 1.22 42.88
N ARG A 27 -26.10 -0.03 43.13
CA ARG A 27 -25.00 -0.66 42.40
C ARG A 27 -25.41 -1.03 40.97
N VAL A 28 -26.65 -1.48 40.78
CA VAL A 28 -27.21 -1.78 39.46
C VAL A 28 -27.30 -0.51 38.61
N ASP A 29 -27.78 0.60 39.18
CA ASP A 29 -27.92 1.87 38.46
C ASP A 29 -26.57 2.52 38.10
N ASN A 30 -25.60 2.48 39.02
CA ASN A 30 -24.22 2.91 38.74
C ASN A 30 -23.59 2.11 37.58
N THR A 31 -23.81 0.80 37.56
CA THR A 31 -23.27 -0.06 36.49
C THR A 31 -23.96 0.19 35.15
N ARG A 32 -25.28 0.45 35.17
CA ARG A 32 -26.07 0.84 33.98
C ARG A 32 -25.60 2.18 33.40
N THR A 33 -25.31 3.17 34.23
CA THR A 33 -24.76 4.46 33.80
C THR A 33 -23.38 4.31 33.17
N LEU A 34 -22.51 3.49 33.78
CA LEU A 34 -21.19 3.19 33.20
C LEU A 34 -21.31 2.47 31.84
N LEU A 35 -22.26 1.54 31.70
CA LEU A 35 -22.52 0.82 30.45
C LEU A 35 -23.00 1.75 29.32
N ARG A 36 -23.94 2.66 29.63
CA ARG A 36 -24.38 3.70 28.68
C ARG A 36 -23.23 4.59 28.25
N SER A 37 -22.44 5.09 29.21
CA SER A 37 -21.27 5.91 28.91
C SER A 37 -20.26 5.18 27.99
N LEU A 38 -20.01 3.90 28.24
CA LEU A 38 -19.15 3.07 27.40
C LEU A 38 -19.72 2.88 26.00
N SER A 39 -21.03 2.63 25.87
CA SER A 39 -21.70 2.48 24.58
C SER A 39 -21.56 3.76 23.75
N THR A 40 -21.88 4.91 24.34
CA THR A 40 -21.72 6.22 23.67
C THR A 40 -20.27 6.47 23.24
N LYS A 41 -19.28 6.08 24.05
CA LYS A 41 -17.85 6.20 23.67
C LYS A 41 -17.49 5.31 22.47
N ILE A 42 -18.06 4.11 22.38
CA ILE A 42 -17.87 3.20 21.24
C ILE A 42 -18.52 3.80 20.00
N ASP A 43 -19.75 4.28 20.10
CA ASP A 43 -20.48 4.89 18.98
C ASP A 43 -19.74 6.12 18.43
N MET A 44 -19.26 7.00 19.33
CA MET A 44 -18.43 8.13 18.93
C MET A 44 -17.13 7.68 18.25
N ALA A 45 -16.46 6.64 18.76
CA ALA A 45 -15.24 6.13 18.14
C ALA A 45 -15.50 5.57 16.73
N ILE A 46 -16.60 4.85 16.54
CA ILE A 46 -17.03 4.35 15.23
C ILE A 46 -17.29 5.52 14.27
N GLN A 47 -18.02 6.54 14.69
CA GLN A 47 -18.30 7.73 13.87
C GLN A 47 -17.01 8.47 13.45
N VAL A 48 -16.04 8.58 14.37
CA VAL A 48 -14.74 9.19 14.07
C VAL A 48 -13.97 8.36 13.03
N VAL A 49 -13.90 7.04 13.21
CA VAL A 49 -13.25 6.13 12.24
C VAL A 49 -13.93 6.23 10.88
N ASP A 50 -15.26 6.17 10.83
CA ASP A 50 -16.05 6.26 9.60
C ASP A 50 -15.81 7.59 8.85
N ARG A 51 -15.75 8.72 9.58
CA ARG A 51 -15.40 10.01 8.99
C ARG A 51 -13.97 10.04 8.42
N ILE A 52 -13.01 9.46 9.13
CA ILE A 52 -11.61 9.35 8.67
C ILE A 52 -11.53 8.46 7.43
N SER A 53 -12.18 7.29 7.44
CA SER A 53 -12.21 6.34 6.32
C SER A 53 -12.80 6.96 5.06
N ARG A 54 -13.90 7.72 5.17
CA ARG A 54 -14.45 8.49 4.04
C ARG A 54 -13.43 9.47 3.45
N LYS A 55 -12.68 10.18 4.30
CA LYS A 55 -11.66 11.12 3.84
C LYS A 55 -10.49 10.40 3.16
N ILE A 56 -10.04 9.27 3.69
CA ILE A 56 -9.00 8.43 3.09
C ILE A 56 -9.45 7.90 1.72
N ASN A 57 -10.65 7.34 1.64
CA ASN A 57 -11.21 6.84 0.38
C ASN A 57 -11.35 7.97 -0.65
N GLY A 58 -11.79 9.15 -0.23
CA GLY A 58 -11.81 10.35 -1.07
C GLY A 58 -10.43 10.67 -1.64
N LEU A 59 -9.41 10.83 -0.80
CA LEU A 59 -8.02 11.10 -1.24
C LEU A 59 -7.51 10.02 -2.20
N ARG A 60 -7.79 8.74 -1.91
CA ARG A 60 -7.41 7.63 -2.78
C ARG A 60 -8.02 7.78 -4.17
N ASP A 61 -9.34 7.96 -4.23
CA ASP A 61 -10.09 7.87 -5.48
C ASP A 61 -9.98 9.15 -6.32
N THR A 62 -9.96 10.33 -5.68
CA THR A 62 -9.99 11.62 -6.39
C THR A 62 -8.62 12.22 -6.64
N GLU A 63 -7.60 11.88 -5.85
CA GLU A 63 -6.26 12.46 -5.98
C GLU A 63 -5.23 11.41 -6.40
N LEU A 64 -5.09 10.35 -5.60
CA LEU A 64 -4.05 9.36 -5.81
C LEU A 64 -4.24 8.54 -7.10
N CYS A 65 -5.46 8.06 -7.36
CA CYS A 65 -5.75 7.26 -8.55
C CYS A 65 -5.38 7.99 -9.87
N PRO A 66 -5.82 9.24 -10.10
CA PRO A 66 -5.39 10.01 -11.27
C PRO A 66 -3.88 10.20 -11.34
N GLN A 67 -3.23 10.58 -10.22
CA GLN A 67 -1.79 10.79 -10.18
C GLN A 67 -1.00 9.51 -10.53
N LEU A 68 -1.46 8.36 -10.06
CA LEU A 68 -0.84 7.07 -10.38
C LEU A 68 -1.01 6.70 -11.83
N TYR A 69 -2.18 6.98 -12.41
CA TYR A 69 -2.43 6.76 -13.83
C TYR A 69 -1.46 7.60 -14.69
N ASP A 70 -1.35 8.89 -14.39
CA ASP A 70 -0.44 9.80 -15.07
C ASP A 70 1.02 9.39 -14.88
N PHE A 71 1.39 8.94 -13.68
CA PHE A 71 2.73 8.45 -13.38
C PHE A 71 3.07 7.20 -14.19
N ILE A 72 2.18 6.21 -14.23
CA ILE A 72 2.37 4.98 -15.02
C ILE A 72 2.52 5.32 -16.50
N HIS A 73 1.66 6.19 -17.04
CA HIS A 73 1.79 6.64 -18.43
C HIS A 73 3.10 7.38 -18.70
N GLY A 74 3.52 8.24 -17.77
CA GLY A 74 4.80 8.92 -17.83
C GLY A 74 5.97 7.93 -17.91
N LEU A 75 5.95 6.91 -17.06
CA LEU A 75 6.94 5.83 -17.07
C LEU A 75 6.92 5.05 -18.38
N THR A 76 5.74 4.67 -18.90
CA THR A 76 5.62 3.97 -20.18
C THR A 76 6.24 4.77 -21.32
N ARG A 77 5.99 6.08 -21.37
CA ARG A 77 6.58 6.98 -22.36
C ARG A 77 8.10 7.10 -22.21
N MET A 78 8.58 7.30 -20.98
CA MET A 78 10.00 7.39 -20.68
C MET A 78 10.75 6.12 -21.13
N TRP A 79 10.22 4.94 -20.81
CA TRP A 79 10.82 3.67 -21.20
C TRP A 79 10.87 3.48 -22.71
N LYS A 80 9.81 3.91 -23.42
CA LYS A 80 9.81 3.89 -24.89
C LYS A 80 10.92 4.78 -25.47
N SER A 81 11.06 6.01 -24.97
CA SER A 81 12.15 6.91 -25.39
C SER A 81 13.53 6.32 -25.07
N MET A 82 13.70 5.72 -23.90
CA MET A 82 14.97 5.08 -23.51
C MET A 82 15.32 3.91 -24.44
N PHE A 83 14.35 3.06 -24.77
CA PHE A 83 14.54 1.96 -25.72
C PHE A 83 14.94 2.45 -27.12
N GLU A 84 14.27 3.48 -27.63
CA GLU A 84 14.59 4.07 -28.94
C GLU A 84 16.01 4.66 -28.96
N SER A 85 16.41 5.37 -27.91
CA SER A 85 17.76 5.92 -27.77
C SER A 85 18.84 4.83 -27.73
N HIS A 86 18.66 3.78 -26.94
CA HIS A 86 19.64 2.69 -26.88
C HIS A 86 19.71 1.87 -28.17
N ARG A 87 18.58 1.70 -28.88
CA ARG A 87 18.58 1.08 -30.21
C ARG A 87 19.43 1.90 -31.18
N ALA A 88 19.22 3.22 -31.24
CA ALA A 88 20.00 4.10 -32.09
C ALA A 88 21.50 4.12 -31.72
N GLN A 89 21.83 4.10 -30.42
CA GLN A 89 23.21 3.96 -29.96
C GLN A 89 23.84 2.63 -30.41
N GLY A 90 23.10 1.52 -30.31
CA GLY A 90 23.56 0.21 -30.77
C GLY A 90 23.84 0.17 -32.27
N GLU A 91 22.95 0.73 -33.08
CA GLU A 91 23.13 0.86 -34.54
C GLU A 91 24.38 1.71 -34.86
N ALA A 92 24.57 2.84 -34.17
CA ALA A 92 25.75 3.69 -34.34
C ALA A 92 27.06 2.96 -33.98
N ILE A 93 27.07 2.18 -32.90
CA ILE A 93 28.23 1.37 -32.50
C ILE A 93 28.54 0.29 -33.54
N GLN A 94 27.52 -0.34 -34.13
CA GLN A 94 27.71 -1.34 -35.17
C GLN A 94 28.39 -0.72 -36.41
N VAL A 95 27.89 0.42 -36.90
CA VAL A 95 28.50 1.15 -38.02
C VAL A 95 29.92 1.60 -37.68
N ALA A 96 30.15 2.10 -36.46
CA ALA A 96 31.48 2.53 -36.04
C ALA A 96 32.52 1.40 -36.01
N LYS A 97 32.10 0.15 -35.74
CA LYS A 97 33.00 -1.02 -35.78
C LYS A 97 33.42 -1.42 -37.21
N GLU A 98 32.60 -1.10 -38.21
CA GLU A 98 32.89 -1.40 -39.62
C GLU A 98 33.83 -0.35 -40.24
N LEU A 99 33.97 0.81 -39.60
CA LEU A 99 34.88 1.87 -40.00
C LEU A 99 36.26 1.62 -39.37
N ASP A 100 37.28 1.44 -40.21
CA ASP A 100 38.66 1.12 -39.81
C ASP A 100 39.43 2.36 -39.30
N GLY A 101 38.83 3.07 -38.33
CA GLY A 101 39.36 4.30 -37.75
C GLY A 101 40.16 4.05 -36.48
N THR A 102 41.27 4.79 -36.30
CA THR A 102 42.04 4.73 -35.04
C THR A 102 41.20 5.26 -33.87
N PRO A 103 40.95 4.46 -32.82
CA PRO A 103 40.14 4.88 -31.69
C PRO A 103 40.80 6.03 -30.92
N ARG A 104 40.03 7.09 -30.68
CA ARG A 104 40.40 8.21 -29.83
C ARG A 104 40.21 7.84 -28.36
N LEU A 105 41.30 7.51 -27.68
CA LEU A 105 41.28 7.03 -26.29
C LEU A 105 40.61 8.01 -25.32
N ASP A 106 40.73 9.32 -25.57
CA ASP A 106 40.07 10.38 -24.78
C ASP A 106 38.54 10.29 -24.86
N VAL A 107 38.01 10.01 -26.05
CA VAL A 107 36.56 9.87 -26.29
C VAL A 107 36.02 8.58 -25.67
N ILE A 108 36.79 7.49 -25.74
CA ILE A 108 36.42 6.21 -25.11
C ILE A 108 36.34 6.35 -23.59
N TYR A 109 37.33 7.00 -22.98
CA TYR A 109 37.33 7.24 -21.54
C TYR A 109 36.16 8.13 -21.09
N GLN A 110 35.80 9.15 -21.87
CA GLN A 110 34.61 9.97 -21.59
C GLN A 110 33.33 9.13 -21.65
N LEU A 111 33.15 8.33 -22.70
CA LEU A 111 31.99 7.44 -22.84
C LEU A 111 31.90 6.44 -21.68
N GLU A 112 33.02 5.87 -21.26
CA GLU A 112 33.07 4.96 -20.11
C GLU A 112 32.58 5.63 -18.83
N ASN A 113 33.05 6.85 -18.53
CA ASN A 113 32.57 7.61 -17.37
C ASN A 113 31.08 7.93 -17.48
N ASP A 114 30.62 8.40 -18.64
CA ASP A 114 29.20 8.71 -18.87
C ASP A 114 28.31 7.48 -18.67
N LEU A 115 28.76 6.29 -19.09
CA LEU A 115 28.05 5.03 -18.89
C LEU A 115 28.01 4.62 -17.41
N ILE A 116 29.10 4.82 -16.68
CA ILE A 116 29.15 4.56 -15.23
C ILE A 116 28.21 5.50 -14.48
N ASP A 117 28.24 6.79 -14.81
CA ASP A 117 27.37 7.82 -14.20
C ASP A 117 25.90 7.55 -14.52
N TRP A 118 25.60 7.17 -15.76
CA TRP A 118 24.27 6.77 -16.17
C TRP A 118 23.80 5.51 -15.41
N ALA A 119 24.62 4.46 -15.34
CA ALA A 119 24.25 3.21 -14.65
C ALA A 119 24.02 3.43 -13.16
N THR A 120 24.84 4.28 -12.55
CA THR A 120 24.70 4.69 -11.14
C THR A 120 23.41 5.47 -10.93
N SER A 121 23.14 6.47 -11.78
CA SER A 121 21.92 7.28 -11.72
C SER A 121 20.66 6.44 -11.94
N PHE A 122 20.70 5.51 -12.89
CA PHE A 122 19.62 4.58 -13.17
C PHE A 122 19.34 3.65 -11.98
N THR A 123 20.38 3.12 -11.35
CA THR A 123 20.23 2.27 -10.16
C THR A 123 19.56 3.02 -9.00
N HIS A 124 19.98 4.27 -8.76
CA HIS A 124 19.35 5.13 -7.76
C HIS A 124 17.87 5.41 -8.08
N TRP A 125 17.58 5.76 -9.34
CA TRP A 125 16.22 6.00 -9.80
C TRP A 125 15.33 4.76 -9.64
N PHE A 126 15.79 3.59 -10.08
CA PHE A 126 15.06 2.32 -9.96
C PHE A 126 14.80 1.97 -8.49
N THR A 127 15.81 2.17 -7.63
CA THR A 127 15.67 1.94 -6.18
C THR A 127 14.64 2.89 -5.56
N ALA A 128 14.63 4.17 -5.95
CA ALA A 128 13.66 5.15 -5.48
C ALA A 128 12.23 4.79 -5.94
N GLN A 129 12.07 4.39 -7.22
CA GLN A 129 10.80 3.92 -7.76
C GLN A 129 10.29 2.70 -6.98
N ARG A 130 11.15 1.70 -6.74
CA ARG A 130 10.80 0.51 -5.96
C ARG A 130 10.31 0.87 -4.56
N ARG A 131 11.05 1.70 -3.84
CA ARG A 131 10.66 2.18 -2.50
C ARG A 131 9.33 2.93 -2.51
N TYR A 132 9.10 3.76 -3.52
CA TYR A 132 7.85 4.48 -3.68
C TYR A 132 6.66 3.52 -3.86
N VAL A 133 6.77 2.54 -4.77
CA VAL A 133 5.71 1.55 -5.03
C VAL A 133 5.43 0.69 -3.80
N GLN A 134 6.47 0.27 -3.06
CA GLN A 134 6.32 -0.47 -1.81
C GLN A 134 5.62 0.36 -0.73
N ALA A 135 6.00 1.64 -0.55
CA ALA A 135 5.36 2.53 0.41
C ALA A 135 3.89 2.76 0.07
N LEU A 136 3.58 2.94 -1.21
CA LEU A 136 2.24 3.09 -1.73
C LEU A 136 1.38 1.84 -1.48
N ASN A 137 1.88 0.66 -1.84
CA ASN A 137 1.20 -0.61 -1.62
C ASN A 137 0.92 -0.83 -0.12
N ASN A 138 1.90 -0.55 0.74
CA ASN A 138 1.73 -0.63 2.20
C ASN A 138 0.70 0.37 2.76
N TRP A 139 0.64 1.58 2.22
CA TRP A 139 -0.37 2.56 2.60
C TRP A 139 -1.77 2.12 2.16
N LEU A 140 -1.90 1.65 0.92
CA LEU A 140 -3.14 1.11 0.40
C LEU A 140 -3.63 -0.04 1.27
N LEU A 141 -2.79 -1.05 1.58
CA LEU A 141 -3.16 -2.18 2.43
C LEU A 141 -3.78 -1.78 3.79
N LYS A 142 -3.37 -0.64 4.37
CA LYS A 142 -3.98 -0.12 5.62
C LYS A 142 -5.40 0.42 5.43
N CYS A 143 -5.78 0.75 4.21
CA CYS A 143 -7.11 1.22 3.83
C CYS A 143 -8.09 0.04 3.61
N LEU A 144 -7.60 -1.19 3.48
CA LEU A 144 -8.45 -2.38 3.51
C LEU A 144 -8.67 -2.80 4.97
N LEU A 145 -9.93 -2.99 5.34
CA LEU A 145 -10.27 -3.74 6.54
C LEU A 145 -9.94 -5.22 6.27
N TYR A 146 -8.67 -5.58 6.34
CA TYR A 146 -8.27 -6.98 6.39
C TYR A 146 -8.53 -7.50 7.81
N ILE A 147 -9.69 -8.11 7.99
CA ILE A 147 -9.90 -9.07 9.07
C ILE A 147 -9.35 -10.37 8.46
N PRO A 148 -8.22 -10.91 8.96
CA PRO A 148 -7.87 -12.27 8.61
C PRO A 148 -9.08 -13.11 8.97
N GLU A 149 -9.71 -13.73 7.98
CA GLU A 149 -10.58 -14.85 8.24
C GLU A 149 -9.69 -15.84 9.00
N GLU A 150 -9.87 -15.95 10.31
CA GLU A 150 -9.53 -17.16 11.06
C GLU A 150 -10.48 -18.24 10.53
N GLU A 151 -10.35 -18.57 9.26
CA GLU A 151 -11.01 -19.71 8.67
C GLU A 151 -10.15 -20.91 9.07
N ASP A 152 -10.67 -21.68 10.02
CA ASP A 152 -10.32 -23.07 10.29
C ASP A 152 -10.63 -23.93 9.04
N THR A 153 -10.04 -23.59 7.89
CA THR A 153 -10.06 -24.43 6.70
C THR A 153 -8.98 -25.51 6.84
N PRO A 154 -9.30 -26.79 6.55
CA PRO A 154 -8.34 -27.89 6.66
C PRO A 154 -7.06 -27.70 5.82
N ASP A 155 -7.11 -26.83 4.82
CA ASP A 155 -6.02 -26.52 3.89
C ASP A 155 -5.14 -25.32 4.32
N GLY A 156 -5.38 -24.74 5.50
CA GLY A 156 -4.65 -23.58 6.01
C GLY A 156 -5.19 -22.23 5.50
N PRO A 157 -4.56 -21.11 5.89
CA PRO A 157 -5.05 -19.78 5.54
C PRO A 157 -4.90 -19.53 4.04
N ALA A 158 -5.99 -19.08 3.40
CA ALA A 158 -5.98 -18.77 1.98
C ALA A 158 -4.99 -17.64 1.64
N PRO A 159 -4.26 -17.73 0.50
CA PRO A 159 -3.33 -16.69 0.10
C PRO A 159 -4.05 -15.37 -0.19
N PHE A 160 -3.46 -14.26 0.27
CA PHE A 160 -4.01 -12.91 0.11
C PHE A 160 -4.26 -12.61 -1.37
N SER A 161 -5.53 -12.36 -1.71
CA SER A 161 -5.95 -12.03 -3.07
C SER A 161 -6.79 -10.75 -3.03
N PRO A 162 -6.23 -9.58 -3.42
CA PRO A 162 -6.94 -8.30 -3.34
C PRO A 162 -8.30 -8.32 -4.08
N GLY A 163 -8.38 -9.02 -5.22
CA GLY A 163 -9.61 -9.15 -5.99
C GLY A 163 -10.71 -9.98 -5.28
N ARG A 164 -10.35 -10.97 -4.45
CA ARG A 164 -11.32 -11.76 -3.65
C ARG A 164 -11.94 -10.93 -2.52
N LEU A 165 -11.22 -9.92 -2.04
CA LEU A 165 -11.63 -9.03 -0.95
C LEU A 165 -12.45 -7.81 -1.43
N GLY A 166 -12.84 -7.77 -2.71
CA GLY A 166 -13.54 -6.61 -3.29
C GLY A 166 -12.69 -5.34 -3.31
N ALA A 167 -11.35 -5.46 -3.27
CA ALA A 167 -10.48 -4.30 -3.26
C ALA A 167 -10.61 -3.52 -4.59
N PRO A 168 -10.63 -2.18 -4.54
CA PRO A 168 -10.68 -1.36 -5.76
C PRO A 168 -9.54 -1.70 -6.72
N PRO A 169 -9.73 -1.60 -8.06
CA PRO A 169 -8.73 -2.01 -9.06
C PRO A 169 -7.32 -1.42 -8.83
N ILE A 170 -7.22 -0.19 -8.30
CA ILE A 170 -5.95 0.45 -7.99
C ILE A 170 -5.09 -0.36 -7.01
N PHE A 171 -5.73 -1.08 -6.08
CA PHE A 171 -5.03 -1.97 -5.15
C PHE A 171 -4.38 -3.14 -5.87
N VAL A 172 -5.12 -3.76 -6.79
CA VAL A 172 -4.61 -4.90 -7.56
C VAL A 172 -3.39 -4.46 -8.36
N ILE A 173 -3.48 -3.31 -9.02
CA ILE A 173 -2.39 -2.73 -9.83
C ILE A 173 -1.16 -2.45 -8.95
N CYS A 174 -1.32 -1.70 -7.85
CA CYS A 174 -0.19 -1.35 -6.98
C CYS A 174 0.42 -2.58 -6.30
N HIS A 175 -0.39 -3.59 -5.95
CA HIS A 175 0.07 -4.82 -5.35
C HIS A 175 0.89 -5.67 -6.33
N GLN A 176 0.36 -5.89 -7.54
CA GLN A 176 1.07 -6.59 -8.62
C GLN A 176 2.35 -5.86 -9.00
N TRP A 177 2.30 -4.53 -9.10
CA TRP A 177 3.47 -3.73 -9.40
C TRP A 177 4.54 -3.87 -8.31
N SER A 178 4.15 -3.82 -7.03
CA SER A 178 5.07 -4.05 -5.91
C SER A 178 5.72 -5.43 -5.99
N GLN A 179 4.95 -6.48 -6.29
CA GLN A 179 5.47 -7.85 -6.41
C GLN A 179 6.41 -8.04 -7.60
N SER A 180 6.15 -7.34 -8.71
CA SER A 180 7.02 -7.42 -9.90
C SER A 180 8.38 -6.74 -9.73
N LEU A 181 8.54 -5.93 -8.69
CA LEU A 181 9.77 -5.18 -8.38
C LEU A 181 10.60 -5.83 -7.27
N ASP A 182 10.14 -6.95 -6.71
CA ASP A 182 10.88 -7.75 -5.72
C ASP A 182 11.70 -8.85 -6.41
#